data_AF-A0AAU7H1H3-F1
#
_entry.id   AF-A0AAU7H1H3-F1
#
_cell.length_a   1.000
_cell.length_b   1.000
_cell.length_c   1.000
_cell.angle_alpha   90.00
_cell.angle_beta   90.00
_cell.angle_gamma   90.00
#
_symmetry.space_group_name_H-M   'P 1'
#
loop_
_entity.id
_entity.type
_entity.pdbx_description
1 polymer ?
#
loop_
_entity_poly.entity_id
_entity_poly.type
_entity_poly.pdbx_seq_one_letter_code
_entity_poly.pdbx_strand_id
1 'polypeptide(L)'
;MKTTHTEFERYYQQVRSRQKRDAVCWSLLLLALYFAAGSAAEFNLLTIWHSLPHFFDYMAETIPPLSAGNLFADVQTKGSLAWWGYRLPIQLPLIWETLQLALASTLVAVAIATVFAFLAANNAWSPAPVRFAIRVLVAFLRTMPELAWAVIFVMAFGIGAIPGFLALMLHTVGSLTKLFYEAVESAQNKPVRGLAACGASPLQKIRFALWPQVKPLFLSYGFMRLEINFRSSTILGLVGAGGIGQELMTNIKLDRYDQVSITLLLIILVVSALDMLSGRLRLWVLEGKK
;
A
#
# COMPACT_ATOMS: atom_id res chain seq x y z
N MET A 1 30.78 -41.63 41.60
CA MET A 1 30.26 -40.25 41.45
C MET A 1 31.26 -39.25 40.83
N LYS A 2 32.56 -39.57 40.66
CA LYS A 2 33.55 -38.66 40.04
C LYS A 2 33.68 -38.80 38.50
N THR A 3 33.27 -39.92 37.90
CA THR A 3 33.44 -40.20 36.47
C THR A 3 32.42 -39.50 35.56
N THR A 4 31.19 -39.30 36.04
CA THR A 4 30.10 -38.65 35.28
C THR A 4 30.34 -37.16 35.01
N HIS A 5 31.04 -36.45 35.90
CA HIS A 5 31.37 -35.03 35.69
C HIS A 5 32.41 -34.83 34.56
N THR A 6 33.35 -35.76 34.40
CA THR A 6 34.44 -35.63 33.41
C THR A 6 33.95 -35.90 31.98
N GLU A 7 32.99 -36.81 31.80
CA GLU A 7 32.36 -37.08 30.51
C GLU A 7 31.47 -35.93 30.04
N PHE A 8 30.71 -35.33 30.97
CA PHE A 8 29.89 -34.15 30.70
C PHE A 8 30.73 -32.94 30.26
N GLU A 9 31.85 -32.67 30.95
CA GLU A 9 32.77 -31.59 30.57
C GLU A 9 33.42 -31.81 29.19
N ARG A 10 33.83 -33.05 28.88
CA ARG A 10 34.37 -33.37 27.55
C ARG A 10 33.32 -33.23 26.45
N TYR A 11 32.09 -33.69 26.69
CA TYR A 11 30.97 -33.53 25.77
C TYR A 11 30.65 -32.04 25.56
N TYR A 12 30.56 -31.25 26.62
CA TYR A 12 30.28 -29.82 26.55
C TYR A 12 31.38 -29.05 25.79
N GLN A 13 32.66 -29.37 26.03
CA GLN A 13 33.76 -28.78 25.28
C GLN A 13 33.75 -29.18 23.79
N GLN A 14 33.41 -30.43 23.48
CA GLN A 14 33.26 -30.89 22.09
C GLN A 14 32.11 -30.16 21.37
N VAL A 15 30.94 -30.04 22.00
CA VAL A 15 29.78 -29.32 21.43
C VAL A 15 30.09 -27.84 21.26
N ARG A 16 30.70 -27.18 22.25
CA ARG A 16 31.08 -25.77 22.17
C ARG A 16 32.12 -25.50 21.07
N SER A 17 33.07 -26.42 20.86
CA SER A 17 34.07 -26.29 19.81
C SER A 17 33.47 -26.48 18.40
N ARG A 18 32.53 -27.42 18.24
CA ARG A 18 31.75 -27.58 17.00
C ARG A 18 30.89 -26.36 16.71
N GLN A 19 30.12 -25.88 17.70
CA GLN A 19 29.30 -24.67 17.54
C GLN A 19 30.13 -23.44 17.17
N LYS A 20 31.32 -23.26 17.76
CA LYS A 20 32.24 -22.17 17.38
C LYS A 20 32.74 -22.32 15.95
N ARG A 21 33.13 -23.53 15.54
CA ARG A 21 33.60 -23.80 14.17
C ARG A 21 32.49 -23.58 13.14
N ASP A 22 31.30 -24.10 13.43
CA ASP A 22 30.13 -23.95 12.56
C ASP A 22 29.72 -22.48 12.47
N ALA A 23 29.67 -21.76 13.59
CA ALA A 23 29.39 -20.32 13.59
C ALA A 23 30.42 -19.54 12.77
N VAL A 24 31.72 -19.82 12.91
CA VAL A 24 32.77 -19.18 12.10
C VAL A 24 32.61 -19.52 10.62
N CYS A 25 32.34 -20.79 10.27
CA CYS A 25 32.10 -21.20 8.88
C CYS A 25 30.87 -20.49 8.29
N TRP A 26 29.76 -20.42 9.02
CA TRP A 26 28.56 -19.72 8.59
C TRP A 26 28.78 -18.21 8.48
N SER A 27 29.48 -17.59 9.42
CA SER A 27 29.85 -16.18 9.36
C SER A 27 30.75 -15.88 8.17
N LEU A 28 31.74 -16.72 7.89
CA LEU A 28 32.64 -16.58 6.74
C LEU A 28 31.91 -16.79 5.41
N LEU A 29 31.01 -17.77 5.33
CA LEU A 29 30.16 -17.99 4.16
C LEU A 29 29.25 -16.78 3.91
N LEU A 30 28.64 -16.24 4.97
CA LEU A 30 27.77 -15.07 4.88
C LEU A 30 28.58 -13.83 4.47
N LEU A 31 29.79 -13.65 5.00
CA LEU A 31 30.71 -12.60 4.57
C LEU A 31 31.08 -12.75 3.08
N ALA A 32 31.43 -13.95 2.65
CA ALA A 32 31.79 -14.23 1.26
C ALA A 32 30.61 -13.99 0.31
N LEU A 33 29.40 -14.42 0.68
CA LEU A 33 28.17 -14.13 -0.05
C LEU A 33 27.86 -12.64 -0.09
N TYR A 34 28.06 -11.91 1.02
CA TYR A 34 27.89 -10.46 1.08
C TYR A 34 28.84 -9.74 0.12
N PHE A 35 30.13 -10.08 0.12
CA PHE A 35 31.11 -9.48 -0.79
C PHE A 35 30.88 -9.87 -2.25
N ALA A 36 30.53 -11.13 -2.53
CA ALA A 36 30.17 -11.58 -3.87
C ALA A 36 28.93 -10.86 -4.40
N ALA A 37 27.87 -10.76 -3.58
CA ALA A 37 26.68 -10.00 -3.91
C ALA A 37 26.98 -8.51 -4.10
N GLY A 38 27.84 -7.91 -3.26
CA GLY A 38 28.27 -6.52 -3.40
C GLY A 38 28.98 -6.26 -4.73
N SER A 39 29.85 -7.18 -5.16
CA SER A 39 30.53 -7.07 -6.46
C SER A 39 29.59 -7.27 -7.66
N ALA A 40 28.57 -8.12 -7.52
CA ALA A 40 27.59 -8.38 -8.58
C ALA A 40 26.48 -7.32 -8.68
N ALA A 41 26.16 -6.65 -7.58
CA ALA A 41 25.07 -5.67 -7.48
C ALA A 41 25.52 -4.21 -7.72
N GLU A 42 26.75 -3.98 -8.22
CA GLU A 42 27.37 -2.65 -8.35
C GLU A 42 27.38 -1.83 -7.03
N PHE A 43 27.22 -2.50 -5.89
CA PHE A 43 27.09 -1.85 -4.59
C PHE A 43 28.46 -1.48 -4.04
N ASN A 44 28.92 -0.27 -4.32
CA ASN A 44 30.20 0.24 -3.87
C ASN A 44 30.09 1.04 -2.56
N LEU A 45 30.64 0.52 -1.47
CA LEU A 45 30.69 1.23 -0.17
C LEU A 45 31.40 2.58 -0.28
N LEU A 46 32.37 2.73 -1.19
CA LEU A 46 33.04 4.02 -1.41
C LEU A 46 32.07 5.04 -1.97
N THR A 47 31.16 4.68 -2.87
CA THR A 47 30.14 5.60 -3.39
C THR A 47 29.25 6.09 -2.25
N ILE A 48 28.84 5.20 -1.34
CA ILE A 48 28.05 5.57 -0.17
C ILE A 48 28.81 6.57 0.70
N TRP A 49 30.09 6.32 0.97
CA TRP A 49 30.92 7.23 1.76
C TRP A 49 31.06 8.61 1.11
N HIS A 50 31.25 8.67 -0.21
CA HIS A 50 31.36 9.93 -0.96
C HIS A 50 30.01 10.66 -1.11
N SER A 51 28.90 9.93 -1.20
CA SER A 51 27.55 10.50 -1.29
C SER A 51 26.96 10.86 0.08
N LEU A 52 27.54 10.39 1.18
CA LEU A 52 27.04 10.63 2.54
C LEU A 52 26.89 12.11 2.90
N PRO A 53 27.84 13.02 2.55
CA PRO A 53 27.67 14.44 2.81
C PRO A 53 26.49 15.05 2.03
N HIS A 54 26.29 14.61 0.78
CA HIS A 54 25.23 15.11 -0.11
C HIS A 54 23.86 14.51 0.17
N PHE A 55 23.77 13.51 1.05
CA PHE A 55 22.54 12.81 1.35
C PHE A 55 21.43 13.75 1.85
N PHE A 56 21.80 14.81 2.58
CA PHE A 56 20.86 15.77 3.14
C PHE A 56 20.67 17.04 2.31
N ASP A 57 21.43 17.23 1.21
CA ASP A 57 21.37 18.45 0.41
C ASP A 57 19.96 18.67 -0.16
N TYR A 58 19.39 17.62 -0.78
CA TYR A 58 18.03 17.64 -1.30
C TYR A 58 16.97 17.94 -0.22
N MET A 59 17.16 17.38 0.98
CA MET A 59 16.25 17.62 2.11
C MET A 59 16.32 19.08 2.55
N ALA A 60 17.52 19.64 2.66
CA ALA A 60 17.75 21.03 3.04
C ALA A 60 17.18 22.01 2.01
N GLU A 61 17.33 21.72 0.71
CA GLU A 61 16.76 22.53 -0.38
C GLU A 61 15.23 22.49 -0.42
N THR A 62 14.64 21.38 0.02
CA THR A 62 13.18 21.20 0.11
C THR A 62 12.59 21.83 1.39
N ILE A 63 13.38 22.36 2.31
CA ILE A 63 12.82 23.09 3.46
C ILE A 63 12.17 24.39 2.96
N PRO A 64 10.90 24.68 3.33
CA PRO A 64 10.23 25.87 2.85
C PRO A 64 10.98 27.13 3.33
N PRO A 65 11.33 28.07 2.45
CA PRO A 65 12.18 29.22 2.77
C PRO A 65 11.38 30.32 3.50
N LEU A 66 10.61 29.96 4.53
CA LEU A 66 9.73 30.89 5.25
C LEU A 66 10.54 31.77 6.20
N SER A 67 10.35 33.08 6.09
CA SER A 67 10.97 34.07 6.98
C SER A 67 9.94 34.63 7.95
N ALA A 68 10.22 34.56 9.26
CA ALA A 68 9.30 35.03 10.30
C ALA A 68 8.93 36.52 10.14
N GLY A 69 9.82 37.34 9.60
CA GLY A 69 9.56 38.77 9.36
C GLY A 69 8.65 39.06 8.16
N ASN A 70 8.60 38.15 7.18
CA ASN A 70 7.89 38.36 5.90
C ASN A 70 6.73 37.38 5.71
N LEU A 71 6.34 36.64 6.76
CA LEU A 71 5.43 35.50 6.66
C LEU A 71 4.09 35.86 5.99
N PHE A 72 3.54 37.04 6.33
CA PHE A 72 2.27 37.57 5.83
C PHE A 72 2.44 38.63 4.74
N ALA A 73 3.64 38.75 4.15
CA ALA A 73 3.86 39.63 3.02
C ALA A 73 3.24 39.07 1.73
N ASP A 74 3.16 39.90 0.70
CA ASP A 74 2.53 39.55 -0.59
C ASP A 74 3.25 38.41 -1.33
N VAL A 75 2.60 37.92 -2.39
CA VAL A 75 3.08 36.85 -3.28
C VAL A 75 4.44 37.18 -3.91
N GLN A 76 4.81 38.45 -4.04
CA GLN A 76 6.09 38.86 -4.62
C GLN A 76 7.27 38.76 -3.64
N THR A 77 7.00 38.59 -2.34
CA THR A 77 8.03 38.61 -1.31
C THR A 77 8.55 37.20 -1.05
N LYS A 78 9.77 36.91 -1.48
CA LYS A 78 10.41 35.61 -1.20
C LYS A 78 10.43 35.34 0.31
N GLY A 79 9.91 34.18 0.69
CA GLY A 79 9.78 33.73 2.08
C GLY A 79 8.49 34.14 2.80
N SER A 80 7.53 34.75 2.09
CA SER A 80 6.14 34.82 2.55
C SER A 80 5.38 33.52 2.28
N LEU A 81 4.30 33.27 3.04
CA LEU A 81 3.40 32.15 2.78
C LEU A 81 2.71 32.28 1.42
N ALA A 82 2.40 33.50 1.01
CA ALA A 82 1.75 33.78 -0.26
C ALA A 82 2.67 33.48 -1.46
N TRP A 83 3.97 33.79 -1.34
CA TRP A 83 4.98 33.41 -2.33
C TRP A 83 5.16 31.90 -2.36
N TRP A 84 5.27 31.22 -1.22
CA TRP A 84 5.42 29.76 -1.18
C TRP A 84 4.22 29.02 -1.79
N GLY A 85 3.01 29.52 -1.51
CA GLY A 85 1.74 28.97 -1.97
C GLY A 85 1.22 29.49 -3.30
N TYR A 86 2.04 30.17 -4.12
CA TYR A 86 1.53 30.82 -5.33
C TYR A 86 0.91 29.87 -6.36
N ARG A 87 1.28 28.58 -6.35
CA ARG A 87 0.72 27.53 -7.24
C ARG A 87 -0.40 26.70 -6.61
N LEU A 88 -0.88 27.04 -5.42
CA LEU A 88 -2.05 26.39 -4.82
C LEU A 88 -3.28 26.35 -5.76
N PRO A 89 -3.57 27.39 -6.58
CA PRO A 89 -4.67 27.32 -7.55
C PRO A 89 -4.53 26.21 -8.59
N ILE A 90 -3.31 25.70 -8.83
CA ILE A 90 -3.03 24.58 -9.74
C ILE A 90 -2.97 23.27 -8.94
N GLN A 91 -2.30 23.27 -7.78
CA GLN A 91 -2.08 22.07 -6.98
C GLN A 91 -3.37 21.53 -6.34
N LEU A 92 -4.25 22.40 -5.85
CA LEU A 92 -5.50 21.98 -5.20
C LEU A 92 -6.44 21.21 -6.16
N PRO A 93 -6.70 21.68 -7.40
CA PRO A 93 -7.42 20.89 -8.39
C PRO A 93 -6.77 19.54 -8.70
N LEU A 94 -5.44 19.48 -8.80
CA LEU A 94 -4.73 18.22 -9.08
C LEU A 94 -4.80 17.21 -7.93
N ILE A 95 -4.80 17.69 -6.68
CA ILE A 95 -5.09 16.86 -5.51
C ILE A 95 -6.51 16.32 -5.57
N TRP A 96 -7.46 17.17 -5.94
CA TRP A 96 -8.85 16.76 -6.10
C TRP A 96 -9.00 15.70 -7.19
N GLU A 97 -8.34 15.86 -8.34
CA GLU A 97 -8.28 14.84 -9.40
C GLU A 97 -7.67 13.52 -8.88
N THR A 98 -6.60 13.61 -8.10
CA THR A 98 -5.92 12.45 -7.48
C THR A 98 -6.85 11.72 -6.50
N LEU A 99 -7.65 12.46 -5.74
CA LEU A 99 -8.64 11.93 -4.82
C LEU A 99 -9.81 11.28 -5.57
N GLN A 100 -10.32 11.92 -6.62
CA GLN A 100 -11.36 11.37 -7.49
C GLN A 100 -10.92 10.06 -8.13
N LEU A 101 -9.66 9.99 -8.61
CA LEU A 101 -9.06 8.80 -9.17
C LEU A 101 -9.03 7.64 -8.17
N ALA A 102 -8.57 7.91 -6.94
CA ALA A 102 -8.55 6.94 -5.86
C ALA A 102 -9.95 6.49 -5.44
N LEU A 103 -10.90 7.41 -5.33
CA LEU A 103 -12.30 7.12 -5.02
C LEU A 103 -12.96 6.25 -6.10
N ALA A 104 -12.87 6.65 -7.36
CA ALA A 104 -13.50 5.96 -8.48
C ALA A 104 -12.96 4.53 -8.62
N SER A 105 -11.64 4.37 -8.61
CA SER A 105 -11.01 3.04 -8.71
C SER A 105 -11.40 2.14 -7.54
N THR A 106 -11.44 2.68 -6.31
CA THR A 106 -11.84 1.94 -5.12
C THR A 106 -13.31 1.53 -5.15
N LEU A 107 -14.23 2.43 -5.52
CA LEU A 107 -15.66 2.13 -5.57
C LEU A 107 -15.98 1.02 -6.59
N VAL A 108 -15.42 1.13 -7.80
CA VAL A 108 -15.59 0.10 -8.83
C VAL A 108 -14.97 -1.23 -8.37
N ALA A 109 -13.78 -1.17 -7.76
CA ALA A 109 -13.12 -2.36 -7.26
C ALA A 109 -13.90 -3.03 -6.12
N VAL A 110 -14.47 -2.28 -5.18
CA VAL A 110 -15.31 -2.81 -4.09
C VAL A 110 -16.56 -3.49 -4.65
N ALA A 111 -17.21 -2.91 -5.65
CA ALA A 111 -18.39 -3.49 -6.28
C ALA A 111 -18.07 -4.84 -6.94
N ILE A 112 -17.02 -4.88 -7.78
CA ILE A 112 -16.57 -6.11 -8.46
C ILE A 112 -16.09 -7.15 -7.44
N ALA A 113 -15.26 -6.72 -6.48
CA ALA A 113 -14.70 -7.59 -5.45
C ALA A 113 -15.78 -8.20 -4.55
N THR A 114 -16.86 -7.47 -4.27
CA THR A 114 -17.99 -8.00 -3.49
C THR A 114 -18.64 -9.18 -4.21
N VAL A 115 -18.92 -9.03 -5.51
CA VAL A 115 -19.48 -10.12 -6.32
C VAL A 115 -18.51 -11.29 -6.38
N PHE A 116 -17.24 -11.03 -6.72
CA PHE A 116 -16.24 -12.08 -6.84
C PHE A 116 -15.98 -12.79 -5.51
N ALA A 117 -16.09 -12.10 -4.37
CA ALA A 117 -15.86 -12.69 -3.07
C ALA A 117 -16.88 -13.78 -2.74
N PHE A 118 -18.18 -13.52 -2.97
CA PHE A 118 -19.22 -14.53 -2.81
C PHE A 118 -19.08 -15.65 -3.84
N LEU A 119 -18.56 -15.37 -5.04
CA LEU A 119 -18.30 -16.41 -6.02
C LEU A 119 -17.04 -17.25 -5.71
N ALA A 120 -16.09 -16.73 -4.93
CA ALA A 120 -14.82 -17.38 -4.61
C ALA A 120 -14.81 -18.09 -3.25
N ALA A 121 -15.71 -17.75 -2.33
CA ALA A 121 -15.76 -18.31 -0.98
C ALA A 121 -16.22 -19.79 -0.94
N ASN A 122 -15.60 -20.60 -0.08
CA ASN A 122 -15.90 -22.03 0.04
C ASN A 122 -17.26 -22.33 0.67
N ASN A 123 -17.70 -21.49 1.61
CA ASN A 123 -19.01 -21.60 2.27
C ASN A 123 -20.13 -20.87 1.51
N ALA A 124 -19.80 -20.28 0.35
CA ALA A 124 -20.78 -19.79 -0.60
C ALA A 124 -21.16 -20.90 -1.61
N TRP A 125 -22.29 -20.69 -2.32
CA TRP A 125 -22.91 -21.70 -3.18
C TRP A 125 -22.15 -22.03 -4.48
N SER A 126 -21.11 -21.26 -4.83
CA SER A 126 -20.49 -21.37 -6.15
C SER A 126 -19.80 -22.71 -6.44
N PRO A 127 -19.90 -23.22 -7.69
CA PRO A 127 -19.20 -24.44 -8.10
C PRO A 127 -17.68 -24.37 -7.94
N ALA A 128 -17.03 -25.51 -7.68
CA ALA A 128 -15.58 -25.58 -7.50
C ALA A 128 -14.76 -24.99 -8.67
N PRO A 129 -15.11 -25.22 -9.96
CA PRO A 129 -14.38 -24.64 -11.08
C PRO A 129 -14.45 -23.11 -11.12
N VAL A 130 -15.62 -22.53 -10.84
CA VAL A 130 -15.84 -21.07 -10.80
C VAL A 130 -15.00 -20.45 -9.68
N ARG A 131 -15.04 -21.05 -8.48
CA ARG A 131 -14.22 -20.60 -7.34
C ARG A 131 -12.74 -20.62 -7.68
N PHE A 132 -12.25 -21.69 -8.29
CA PHE A 132 -10.85 -21.83 -8.68
C PHE A 132 -10.45 -20.77 -9.71
N ALA A 133 -11.24 -20.60 -10.78
CA ALA A 133 -10.98 -19.62 -11.83
C ALA A 133 -10.87 -18.18 -11.28
N ILE A 134 -11.82 -17.78 -10.42
CA ILE A 134 -11.80 -16.45 -9.80
C ILE A 134 -10.57 -16.28 -8.89
N ARG A 135 -10.23 -17.28 -8.08
CA ARG A 135 -9.04 -17.22 -7.21
C ARG A 135 -7.74 -17.08 -8.01
N VAL A 136 -7.62 -17.77 -9.14
CA VAL A 136 -6.47 -17.65 -10.04
C VAL A 136 -6.41 -16.27 -10.68
N LEU A 137 -7.53 -15.78 -11.23
CA LEU A 137 -7.61 -14.42 -11.81
C LEU A 137 -7.20 -13.35 -10.78
N VAL A 138 -7.79 -13.41 -9.60
CA VAL A 138 -7.54 -12.46 -8.50
C VAL A 138 -6.10 -12.54 -8.01
N ALA A 139 -5.51 -13.74 -7.97
CA ALA A 139 -4.09 -13.92 -7.68
C ALA A 139 -3.19 -13.27 -8.75
N PHE A 140 -3.53 -13.39 -10.02
CA PHE A 140 -2.81 -12.71 -11.11
C PHE A 140 -2.91 -11.19 -10.97
N LEU A 141 -4.12 -10.64 -10.83
CA LEU A 141 -4.35 -9.19 -10.74
C LEU A 141 -3.54 -8.51 -9.64
N ARG A 142 -3.42 -9.16 -8.47
CA ARG A 142 -2.69 -8.61 -7.30
C ARG A 142 -1.18 -8.88 -7.30
N THR A 143 -0.69 -9.80 -8.14
CA THR A 143 0.75 -10.12 -8.20
C THR A 143 1.52 -9.03 -8.96
N MET A 144 0.87 -8.39 -9.94
CA MET A 144 1.45 -7.27 -10.67
C MET A 144 1.43 -5.99 -9.83
N PRO A 145 2.58 -5.30 -9.66
CA PRO A 145 2.64 -3.99 -9.04
C PRO A 145 1.81 -2.95 -9.80
N GLU A 146 1.23 -2.00 -9.08
CA GLU A 146 0.39 -0.94 -9.66
C GLU A 146 1.15 -0.09 -10.69
N LEU A 147 2.45 0.14 -10.46
CA LEU A 147 3.32 0.85 -11.41
C LEU A 147 3.49 0.09 -12.73
N ALA A 148 3.59 -1.25 -12.69
CA ALA A 148 3.70 -2.05 -13.90
C ALA A 148 2.42 -1.97 -14.73
N TRP A 149 1.26 -2.05 -14.08
CA TRP A 149 -0.03 -1.81 -14.73
C TRP A 149 -0.10 -0.40 -15.33
N ALA A 150 0.32 0.61 -14.59
CA ALA A 150 0.28 2.01 -15.05
C ALA A 150 1.10 2.19 -16.33
N VAL A 151 2.33 1.67 -16.39
CA VAL A 151 3.17 1.77 -17.60
C VAL A 151 2.51 1.10 -18.79
N ILE A 152 1.95 -0.10 -18.63
CA ILE A 152 1.25 -0.82 -19.71
C ILE A 152 0.07 0.02 -20.22
N PHE A 153 -0.74 0.59 -19.33
CA PHE A 153 -1.90 1.38 -19.74
C PHE A 153 -1.55 2.75 -20.26
N VAL A 154 -0.47 3.39 -19.81
CA VAL A 154 0.03 4.63 -20.40
C VAL A 154 0.51 4.37 -21.83
N MET A 155 1.16 3.23 -22.10
CA MET A 155 1.52 2.84 -23.47
C MET A 155 0.30 2.57 -24.35
N ALA A 156 -0.78 2.01 -23.78
CA ALA A 156 -1.99 1.67 -24.52
C ALA A 156 -2.93 2.86 -24.77
N PHE A 157 -3.10 3.74 -23.78
CA PHE A 157 -4.11 4.81 -23.80
C PHE A 157 -3.51 6.22 -23.80
N GLY A 158 -2.19 6.35 -23.70
CA GLY A 158 -1.50 7.63 -23.52
C GLY A 158 -1.46 8.10 -22.06
N ILE A 159 -0.85 9.26 -21.85
CA ILE A 159 -0.75 9.92 -20.54
C ILE A 159 -2.13 10.43 -20.12
N GLY A 160 -2.52 10.18 -18.86
CA GLY A 160 -3.76 10.70 -18.29
C GLY A 160 -4.33 9.86 -17.14
N ALA A 161 -5.50 10.25 -16.66
CA ALA A 161 -6.15 9.61 -15.50
C ALA A 161 -6.62 8.18 -15.77
N ILE A 162 -6.99 7.83 -17.01
CA ILE A 162 -7.50 6.50 -17.37
C ILE A 162 -6.49 5.38 -17.06
N PRO A 163 -5.20 5.48 -17.48
CA PRO A 163 -4.18 4.52 -17.07
C PRO A 163 -4.08 4.30 -15.56
N GLY A 164 -4.08 5.40 -14.79
CA GLY A 164 -4.04 5.34 -13.33
C GLY A 164 -5.26 4.65 -12.75
N PHE A 165 -6.44 4.94 -13.30
CA PHE A 165 -7.70 4.36 -12.86
C PHE A 165 -7.69 2.85 -13.07
N LEU A 166 -7.33 2.38 -14.27
CA LEU A 166 -7.29 0.96 -14.60
C LEU A 166 -6.24 0.22 -13.76
N ALA A 167 -5.06 0.81 -13.59
CA ALA A 167 -3.99 0.22 -12.79
C ALA A 167 -4.41 0.01 -11.33
N LEU A 168 -4.94 1.05 -10.68
CA LEU A 168 -5.42 0.98 -9.30
C LEU A 168 -6.62 0.06 -9.17
N MET A 169 -7.59 0.16 -10.09
CA MET A 169 -8.81 -0.65 -10.06
C MET A 169 -8.46 -2.15 -10.14
N LEU A 170 -7.64 -2.58 -11.11
CA LEU A 170 -7.31 -3.99 -11.30
C LEU A 170 -6.56 -4.58 -10.10
N HIS A 171 -5.54 -3.88 -9.61
CA HIS A 171 -4.79 -4.31 -8.43
C HIS A 171 -5.69 -4.36 -7.17
N THR A 172 -6.59 -3.37 -7.03
CA THR A 172 -7.54 -3.30 -5.91
C THR A 172 -8.60 -4.39 -5.98
N VAL A 173 -9.12 -4.74 -7.17
CA VAL A 173 -10.05 -5.87 -7.36
C VAL A 173 -9.40 -7.17 -6.90
N GLY A 174 -8.16 -7.43 -7.32
CA GLY A 174 -7.40 -8.61 -6.91
C GLY A 174 -7.19 -8.67 -5.39
N SER A 175 -6.86 -7.53 -4.80
CA SER A 175 -6.61 -7.44 -3.37
C SER A 175 -7.87 -7.56 -2.51
N LEU A 176 -8.92 -6.80 -2.82
CA LEU A 176 -10.17 -6.79 -2.05
C LEU A 176 -10.91 -8.10 -2.17
N THR A 177 -10.96 -8.71 -3.36
CA THR A 177 -11.65 -9.99 -3.54
C THR A 177 -11.06 -11.04 -2.60
N LYS A 178 -9.73 -11.08 -2.47
CA LYS A 178 -9.01 -11.98 -1.57
C LYS A 178 -9.45 -11.78 -0.12
N LEU A 179 -9.35 -10.56 0.38
CA LEU A 179 -9.72 -10.20 1.75
C LEU A 179 -11.22 -10.45 2.02
N PHE A 180 -12.07 -10.16 1.05
CA PHE A 180 -13.51 -10.30 1.16
C PHE A 180 -13.95 -11.76 1.18
N TYR A 181 -13.39 -12.63 0.33
CA TYR A 181 -13.79 -14.04 0.37
C TYR A 181 -13.27 -14.73 1.64
N GLU A 182 -12.09 -14.36 2.17
CA GLU A 182 -11.60 -14.87 3.46
C GLU A 182 -12.50 -14.44 4.61
N ALA A 183 -13.00 -13.19 4.57
CA ALA A 183 -14.00 -12.70 5.51
C ALA A 183 -15.31 -13.50 5.43
N VAL A 184 -15.77 -13.82 4.22
CA VAL A 184 -16.95 -14.67 4.01
C VAL A 184 -16.73 -16.08 4.54
N GLU A 185 -15.57 -16.69 4.29
CA GLU A 185 -15.21 -18.03 4.78
C GLU A 185 -15.10 -18.10 6.30
N SER A 186 -14.68 -17.00 6.93
CA SER A 186 -14.53 -16.89 8.38
C SER A 186 -15.85 -16.62 9.12
N ALA A 187 -16.94 -16.31 8.40
CA ALA A 187 -18.24 -16.02 8.99
C ALA A 187 -18.84 -17.26 9.67
N GLN A 188 -19.62 -17.04 10.74
CA GLN A 188 -20.22 -18.14 11.48
C GLN A 188 -21.29 -18.85 10.64
N ASN A 189 -21.17 -20.18 10.53
CA ASN A 189 -22.12 -21.00 9.79
C ASN A 189 -23.43 -21.29 10.55
N LYS A 190 -23.55 -20.91 11.83
CA LYS A 190 -24.77 -21.18 12.64
C LYS A 190 -26.03 -20.53 12.03
N PRO A 191 -26.07 -19.23 11.71
CA PRO A 191 -27.24 -18.60 11.09
C PRO A 191 -27.54 -19.17 9.69
N VAL A 192 -26.50 -19.54 8.94
CA VAL A 192 -26.62 -20.15 7.61
C VAL A 192 -27.35 -21.50 7.67
N ARG A 193 -26.99 -22.34 8.65
CA ARG A 193 -27.67 -23.63 8.87
C ARG A 193 -29.10 -23.46 9.38
N GLY A 194 -29.33 -22.48 10.25
CA GLY A 194 -30.68 -22.16 10.74
C GLY A 194 -31.64 -21.80 9.59
N LEU A 195 -31.21 -20.90 8.70
CA LEU A 195 -31.99 -20.56 7.51
C LEU A 195 -32.19 -21.76 6.56
N ALA A 196 -31.16 -22.60 6.40
CA ALA A 196 -31.26 -23.79 5.56
C ALA A 196 -32.34 -24.77 6.08
N ALA A 197 -32.47 -24.93 7.40
CA ALA A 197 -33.51 -25.76 8.01
C ALA A 197 -34.93 -25.25 7.75
N CYS A 198 -35.09 -23.94 7.53
CA CYS A 198 -36.36 -23.31 7.14
C CYS A 198 -36.62 -23.36 5.61
N GLY A 199 -35.81 -24.09 4.84
CA GLY A 199 -35.96 -24.17 3.38
C GLY A 199 -35.42 -22.96 2.59
N ALA A 200 -34.57 -22.13 3.21
CA ALA A 200 -34.07 -20.92 2.54
C ALA A 200 -33.17 -21.22 1.34
N SER A 201 -33.38 -20.47 0.25
CA SER A 201 -32.57 -20.56 -0.97
C SER A 201 -31.12 -20.07 -0.74
N PRO A 202 -30.16 -20.41 -1.62
CA PRO A 202 -28.78 -19.94 -1.51
C PRO A 202 -28.64 -18.42 -1.40
N LEU A 203 -29.42 -17.66 -2.18
CA LEU A 203 -29.42 -16.20 -2.15
C LEU A 203 -29.99 -15.66 -0.84
N GLN A 204 -31.02 -16.29 -0.28
CA GLN A 204 -31.55 -15.93 1.04
C GLN A 204 -30.52 -16.16 2.14
N LYS A 205 -29.78 -17.28 2.10
CA LYS A 205 -28.68 -17.54 3.04
C LYS A 205 -27.57 -16.48 2.94
N ILE A 206 -27.18 -16.08 1.73
CA ILE A 206 -26.19 -15.01 1.54
C ILE A 206 -26.71 -13.69 2.11
N ARG A 207 -27.92 -13.27 1.73
CA ARG A 207 -28.49 -11.97 2.11
C ARG A 207 -28.78 -11.84 3.61
N PHE A 208 -29.30 -12.90 4.24
CA PHE A 208 -29.82 -12.82 5.60
C PHE A 208 -28.91 -13.47 6.65
N ALA A 209 -27.98 -14.35 6.27
CA ALA A 209 -27.01 -14.92 7.22
C ALA A 209 -25.57 -14.42 7.01
N LEU A 210 -25.03 -14.45 5.79
CA LEU A 210 -23.62 -14.08 5.56
C LEU A 210 -23.39 -12.58 5.47
N TRP A 211 -24.14 -11.87 4.63
CA TRP A 211 -23.97 -10.43 4.37
C TRP A 211 -23.98 -9.57 5.64
N PRO A 212 -24.91 -9.77 6.60
CA PRO A 212 -24.92 -8.97 7.82
C PRO A 212 -23.65 -9.12 8.68
N GLN A 213 -23.02 -10.30 8.63
CA GLN A 213 -21.79 -10.58 9.37
C GLN A 213 -20.55 -9.95 8.72
N VAL A 214 -20.49 -9.93 7.38
CA VAL A 214 -19.28 -9.49 6.64
C VAL A 214 -19.32 -8.04 6.18
N LYS A 215 -20.51 -7.42 6.03
CA LYS A 215 -20.65 -6.03 5.58
C LYS A 215 -19.75 -5.04 6.35
N PRO A 216 -19.56 -5.14 7.69
CA PRO A 216 -18.74 -4.16 8.41
C PRO A 216 -17.27 -4.28 8.02
N LEU A 217 -16.81 -5.51 7.81
CA LEU A 217 -15.44 -5.81 7.42
C LEU A 217 -15.17 -5.40 5.96
N PHE A 218 -16.15 -5.58 5.07
CA PHE A 218 -16.05 -5.13 3.67
C PHE A 218 -15.89 -3.61 3.59
N LEU A 219 -16.69 -2.86 4.37
CA LEU A 219 -16.57 -1.40 4.45
C LEU A 219 -15.21 -0.98 5.02
N SER A 220 -14.77 -1.61 6.12
CA SER A 220 -13.46 -1.33 6.73
C SER A 220 -12.31 -1.48 5.74
N TYR A 221 -12.28 -2.59 5.01
CA TYR A 221 -11.26 -2.83 3.98
C TYR A 221 -11.40 -1.90 2.76
N GLY A 222 -12.63 -1.52 2.40
CA GLY A 222 -12.89 -0.52 1.36
C GLY A 222 -12.27 0.84 1.71
N PHE A 223 -12.50 1.34 2.94
CA PHE A 223 -11.89 2.60 3.40
C PHE A 223 -10.37 2.52 3.50
N MET A 224 -9.85 1.41 4.02
CA MET A 224 -8.40 1.17 4.03
C MET A 224 -7.81 1.20 2.61
N ARG A 225 -8.50 0.62 1.62
CA ARG A 225 -8.04 0.62 0.23
C ARG A 225 -8.16 1.98 -0.43
N LEU A 226 -9.13 2.80 -0.06
CA LEU A 226 -9.22 4.18 -0.54
C LEU A 226 -7.96 4.98 -0.20
N GLU A 227 -7.52 4.92 1.06
CA GLU A 227 -6.30 5.60 1.52
C GLU A 227 -5.05 5.08 0.79
N ILE A 228 -4.92 3.75 0.66
CA ILE A 228 -3.81 3.12 -0.09
C ILE A 228 -3.83 3.57 -1.55
N ASN A 229 -5.00 3.61 -2.19
CA ASN A 229 -5.13 4.01 -3.60
C ASN A 229 -4.82 5.48 -3.80
N PHE A 230 -5.13 6.35 -2.83
CA PHE A 230 -4.70 7.75 -2.86
C PHE A 230 -3.18 7.88 -2.76
N ARG A 231 -2.54 7.14 -1.84
CA ARG A 231 -1.07 7.14 -1.75
C ARG A 231 -0.44 6.64 -3.05
N SER A 232 -0.97 5.56 -3.59
CA SER A 232 -0.44 4.93 -4.80
C SER A 232 -0.64 5.81 -6.03
N SER A 233 -1.78 6.51 -6.15
CA SER A 233 -2.04 7.41 -7.27
C SER A 233 -1.02 8.57 -7.36
N THR A 234 -0.50 9.06 -6.23
CA THR A 234 0.59 10.06 -6.25
C THR A 234 1.87 9.53 -6.91
N ILE A 235 2.20 8.25 -6.72
CA ILE A 235 3.37 7.61 -7.35
C ILE A 235 3.07 7.31 -8.82
N LEU A 236 1.85 6.87 -9.14
CA LEU A 236 1.44 6.62 -10.52
C LEU A 236 1.45 7.91 -11.37
N GLY A 237 1.17 9.07 -10.77
CA GLY A 237 1.29 10.36 -11.46
C GLY A 237 2.70 10.63 -11.99
N LEU A 238 3.75 10.09 -11.35
CA LEU A 238 5.14 10.22 -11.79
C LEU A 238 5.41 9.51 -13.13
N VAL A 239 4.65 8.46 -13.44
CA VAL A 239 4.79 7.66 -14.67
C VAL A 239 3.78 8.05 -15.76
N GLY A 240 3.04 9.15 -15.57
CA GLY A 240 2.10 9.68 -16.56
C GLY A 240 0.63 9.35 -16.30
N ALA A 241 0.26 8.98 -15.07
CA ALA A 241 -1.14 8.80 -14.69
C ALA A 241 -1.89 10.10 -14.33
N GLY A 242 -1.25 11.27 -14.48
CA GLY A 242 -1.84 12.58 -14.17
C GLY A 242 -1.85 12.95 -12.68
N GLY A 243 -2.67 13.93 -12.33
CA GLY A 243 -2.87 14.39 -10.95
C GLY A 243 -1.65 15.04 -10.29
N ILE A 244 -1.65 15.06 -8.95
CA ILE A 244 -0.63 15.77 -8.14
C ILE A 244 0.76 15.15 -8.28
N GLY A 245 0.84 13.85 -8.55
CA GLY A 245 2.10 13.16 -8.79
C GLY A 245 2.83 13.71 -10.02
N GLN A 246 2.11 13.98 -11.10
CA GLN A 246 2.71 14.54 -12.31
C GLN A 246 3.25 15.96 -12.07
N GLU A 247 2.53 16.78 -11.30
CA GLU A 247 2.97 18.11 -10.89
C GLU A 247 4.19 18.05 -9.97
N LEU A 248 4.22 17.11 -9.01
CA LEU A 248 5.39 16.85 -8.17
C LEU A 248 6.61 16.51 -9.03
N MET A 249 6.48 15.56 -9.97
CA MET A 249 7.57 15.19 -10.89
C MET A 249 8.02 16.38 -11.75
N THR A 250 7.07 17.21 -12.20
CA THR A 250 7.38 18.42 -12.98
C THR A 250 8.18 19.42 -12.15
N ASN A 251 7.83 19.63 -10.89
CA ASN A 251 8.57 20.54 -9.99
C ASN A 251 9.97 20.02 -9.67
N ILE A 252 10.12 18.70 -9.47
CA ILE A 252 11.43 18.07 -9.29
C ILE A 252 12.30 18.28 -10.53
N LYS A 253 11.77 18.04 -11.73
CA LYS A 253 12.51 18.21 -13.00
C LYS A 253 12.89 19.65 -13.32
N LEU A 254 12.19 20.62 -12.74
CA LEU A 254 12.43 22.05 -12.93
C LEU A 254 13.22 22.67 -11.77
N ASP A 255 13.75 21.86 -10.85
CA ASP A 255 14.46 22.29 -9.63
C ASP A 255 13.67 23.32 -8.79
N ARG A 256 12.34 23.23 -8.82
CA ARG A 256 11.42 24.10 -8.05
C ARG A 256 11.19 23.52 -6.66
N TYR A 257 12.23 23.46 -5.85
CA TYR A 257 12.21 22.84 -4.52
C TYR A 257 11.19 23.47 -3.55
N ASP A 258 10.95 24.77 -3.68
CA ASP A 258 9.88 25.48 -2.98
C ASP A 258 8.51 24.87 -3.32
N GLN A 259 8.26 24.54 -4.58
CA GLN A 259 7.01 23.91 -5.02
C GLN A 259 6.94 22.41 -4.73
N VAL A 260 8.08 21.72 -4.70
CA VAL A 260 8.15 20.33 -4.19
C VAL A 260 7.71 20.29 -2.74
N SER A 261 8.23 21.18 -1.90
CA SER A 261 7.96 21.20 -0.46
C SER A 261 6.48 21.42 -0.12
N ILE A 262 5.79 22.37 -0.77
CA ILE A 262 4.36 22.59 -0.55
C ILE A 262 3.52 21.43 -1.10
N THR A 263 3.91 20.85 -2.25
CA THR A 263 3.21 19.70 -2.82
C THR A 263 3.28 18.49 -1.88
N LEU A 264 4.46 18.22 -1.30
CA LEU A 264 4.64 17.17 -0.31
C LEU A 264 3.82 17.43 0.96
N LEU A 265 3.82 18.66 1.47
CA LEU A 265 2.99 19.02 2.63
C LEU A 265 1.51 18.76 2.35
N LEU A 266 1.00 19.17 1.18
CA LEU A 266 -0.39 18.93 0.82
C LEU A 266 -0.72 17.44 0.72
N ILE A 267 0.15 16.63 0.13
CA ILE A 267 -0.02 15.16 0.09
C ILE A 267 -0.09 14.61 1.50
N ILE A 268 0.83 15.00 2.40
CA ILE A 268 0.84 14.56 3.80
C ILE A 268 -0.45 14.95 4.51
N LEU A 269 -0.93 16.18 4.33
CA LEU A 269 -2.18 16.66 4.94
C LEU A 269 -3.39 15.83 4.48
N VAL A 270 -3.49 15.55 3.17
CA VAL A 270 -4.60 14.77 2.63
C VAL A 270 -4.53 13.31 3.07
N VAL A 271 -3.35 12.68 3.03
CA VAL A 271 -3.15 11.31 3.53
C VAL A 271 -3.53 11.22 5.01
N SER A 272 -3.07 12.16 5.83
CA SER A 272 -3.39 12.20 7.26
C SER A 272 -4.89 12.37 7.50
N ALA A 273 -5.55 13.24 6.73
CA ALA A 273 -6.99 13.42 6.81
C ALA A 273 -7.77 12.16 6.40
N LEU A 274 -7.34 11.48 5.34
CA LEU A 274 -7.93 10.22 4.87
C LEU A 274 -7.76 9.08 5.88
N ASP A 275 -6.58 8.95 6.49
CA ASP A 275 -6.32 7.94 7.53
C ASP A 275 -7.18 8.20 8.78
N MET A 276 -7.22 9.44 9.27
CA MET A 276 -8.08 9.83 10.39
C MET A 276 -9.56 9.56 10.12
N LEU A 277 -10.04 9.90 8.92
CA LEU A 277 -11.43 9.64 8.52
C LEU A 277 -11.71 8.14 8.43
N SER A 278 -10.80 7.38 7.81
CA SER A 278 -10.92 5.92 7.66
C SER A 278 -10.90 5.21 9.01
N GLY A 279 -10.08 5.66 9.96
CA GLY A 279 -10.05 5.17 11.33
C GLY A 279 -11.36 5.40 12.08
N ARG A 280 -11.91 6.63 12.02
CA ARG A 280 -13.21 6.97 12.64
C ARG A 280 -14.36 6.17 12.05
N LEU A 281 -14.41 6.03 10.73
CA LEU A 281 -15.44 5.25 10.05
C LEU A 281 -15.35 3.76 10.40
N ARG A 282 -14.13 3.22 10.53
CA ARG A 282 -13.91 1.84 10.93
C ARG A 282 -14.41 1.57 12.35
N LEU A 283 -14.11 2.44 13.31
CA LEU A 283 -14.62 2.34 14.67
C LEU A 283 -16.16 2.38 14.68
N TRP A 284 -16.75 3.34 13.96
CA TRP A 284 -18.19 3.47 13.87
C TRP A 284 -18.87 2.22 13.27
N VAL A 285 -18.26 1.62 12.24
CA VAL A 285 -18.79 0.44 11.55
C VAL A 285 -18.61 -0.85 12.36
N LEU A 286 -17.48 -1.01 13.07
CA LEU A 286 -17.17 -2.24 13.82
C LEU A 286 -17.75 -2.24 15.23
N GLU A 287 -17.72 -1.11 15.93
CA GLU A 287 -18.21 -1.00 17.31
C GLU A 287 -19.72 -0.80 17.37
N GLY A 288 -20.37 -0.57 16.21
CA GLY A 288 -21.80 -0.52 16.00
C GLY A 288 -22.56 0.02 17.20
N LYS A 289 -22.64 1.37 17.34
CA LYS A 289 -23.32 2.10 18.42
C LYS A 289 -24.12 1.19 19.36
N LYS A 290 -23.60 0.98 20.57
CA LYS A 290 -24.44 0.67 21.73
C LYS A 290 -25.50 1.76 21.90
#